data_AF-A0A7W1K0L1-F1
#
_entry.id   AF-A0A7W1K0L1-F1
#
_cell.length_a   1.000
_cell.length_b   1.000
_cell.length_c   1.000
_cell.angle_alpha   90.00
_cell.angle_beta   90.00
_cell.angle_gamma   90.00
#
_symmetry.space_group_name_H-M   'P 1'
#
loop_
_entity.id
_entity.type
_entity.pdbx_description
1 polymer ?
#
loop_
_entity_poly.entity_id
_entity_poly.type
_entity_poly.pdbx_seq_one_letter_code
_entity_poly.pdbx_strand_id
1 'polypeptide(L)'
;MQPPAQRLAAPSVTEIPLRPQDELECRRCEVHCEKVVYPSACVERACPFLYAFEEFGHTYIGCMQRVYGVEINLELLRDAEARREGFGGMRATRAALPMCRVEVEECYGVDRSGDLGCVNPEFHELPVGEPTFKVFARLTD
;
A
#
# COMPACT_ATOMS: atom_id res chain seq x y z
N MET A 1 20.70 49.33 5.93
CA MET A 1 21.12 47.95 6.26
C MET A 1 19.88 47.17 6.66
N GLN A 2 19.29 46.42 5.73
CA GLN A 2 18.21 45.46 6.00
C GLN A 2 18.83 44.13 6.44
N PRO A 3 18.29 43.44 7.46
CA PRO A 3 18.77 42.13 7.83
C PRO A 3 18.40 41.11 6.74
N PRO A 4 19.22 40.07 6.50
CA PRO A 4 18.89 39.04 5.52
C PRO A 4 17.67 38.24 6.01
N ALA A 5 16.68 38.07 5.13
CA ALA A 5 15.55 37.20 5.35
C ALA A 5 16.06 35.77 5.62
N GLN A 6 15.96 35.32 6.86
CA GLN A 6 16.25 33.94 7.23
C GLN A 6 15.28 33.04 6.45
N ARG A 7 15.80 32.27 5.50
CA ARG A 7 15.08 31.13 4.94
C ARG A 7 14.82 30.17 6.10
N LEU A 8 13.59 30.17 6.62
CA LEU A 8 13.11 29.14 7.52
C LEU A 8 13.37 27.79 6.84
N ALA A 9 14.17 26.94 7.47
CA ALA A 9 14.41 25.59 6.99
C ALA A 9 13.07 24.86 6.91
N ALA A 10 12.84 24.15 5.81
CA ALA A 10 11.66 23.30 5.69
C ALA A 10 11.70 22.26 6.83
N PRO A 11 10.60 22.07 7.57
CA PRO A 11 10.55 21.07 8.63
C PRO A 11 10.80 19.68 8.05
N SER A 12 11.53 18.85 8.79
CA SER A 12 11.73 17.45 8.42
C SER A 12 10.39 16.71 8.36
N VAL A 13 10.30 15.74 7.46
CA VAL A 13 9.14 14.84 7.20
C VAL A 13 8.46 14.34 8.48
N THR A 14 9.21 14.21 9.58
CA THR A 14 8.78 13.78 10.91
C THR A 14 7.72 14.68 11.59
N GLU A 15 7.48 15.91 11.12
CA GLU A 15 6.52 16.84 11.75
C GLU A 15 5.13 16.86 11.10
N ILE A 16 4.91 16.13 10.01
CA ILE A 16 3.58 16.02 9.41
C ILE A 16 2.84 14.87 10.12
N PRO A 17 1.69 15.13 10.76
CA PRO A 17 0.91 14.06 11.36
C PRO A 17 0.32 13.20 10.25
N LEU A 18 1.02 12.11 9.92
CA LEU A 18 0.47 11.08 9.04
C LEU A 18 -0.80 10.54 9.69
N ARG A 19 -1.82 10.36 8.87
CA ARG A 19 -3.09 9.77 9.26
C ARG A 19 -3.23 8.50 8.44
N PRO A 20 -2.59 7.38 8.88
CA PRO A 20 -2.80 6.09 8.25
C PRO A 20 -4.30 5.87 8.08
N GLN A 21 -4.74 5.80 6.84
CA GLN A 21 -6.12 5.48 6.49
C GLN A 21 -6.27 3.98 6.70
N ASP A 22 -7.18 3.52 7.55
CA ASP A 22 -7.45 2.06 7.67
C ASP A 22 -8.37 1.56 6.54
N GLU A 23 -8.90 2.48 5.73
CA GLU A 23 -9.68 2.21 4.54
C GLU A 23 -8.91 1.29 3.58
N LEU A 24 -9.62 0.31 3.04
CA LEU A 24 -9.10 -0.66 2.07
C LEU A 24 -9.30 -0.20 0.62
N GLU A 25 -10.18 0.77 0.42
CA GLU A 25 -10.48 1.36 -0.88
C GLU A 25 -10.79 2.85 -0.72
N CYS A 26 -10.41 3.65 -1.71
CA CYS A 26 -10.73 5.07 -1.79
C CYS A 26 -11.83 5.28 -2.83
N ARG A 27 -12.91 5.97 -2.43
CA ARG A 27 -14.05 6.30 -3.32
C ARG A 27 -14.28 7.80 -3.47
N ARG A 28 -13.24 8.61 -3.26
CA ARG A 28 -13.34 10.08 -3.34
C ARG A 28 -13.39 10.59 -4.79
N CYS A 29 -13.02 9.75 -5.75
CA CYS A 29 -13.13 9.97 -7.19
C CYS A 29 -14.21 9.06 -7.80
N GLU A 30 -14.55 9.26 -9.07
CA GLU A 30 -15.46 8.38 -9.83
C GLU A 30 -14.89 6.96 -10.03
N VAL A 31 -13.58 6.79 -9.88
CA VAL A 31 -12.89 5.50 -9.86
C VAL A 31 -12.26 5.22 -8.50
N HIS A 32 -12.06 3.93 -8.20
CA HIS A 32 -11.69 3.48 -6.86
C HIS A 32 -10.29 2.90 -6.82
N CYS A 33 -9.43 3.48 -5.99
CA CYS A 33 -8.14 2.86 -5.66
C CYS A 33 -8.34 1.80 -4.57
N GLU A 34 -7.53 0.74 -4.59
CA GLU A 34 -7.61 -0.33 -3.61
C GLU A 34 -6.24 -0.56 -2.96
N LYS A 35 -6.23 -0.97 -1.69
CA LYS A 35 -5.02 -1.49 -1.07
C LYS A 35 -4.84 -2.95 -1.47
N VAL A 36 -3.65 -3.27 -1.94
CA VAL A 36 -3.27 -4.62 -2.32
C VAL A 36 -2.14 -5.13 -1.44
N VAL A 37 -2.11 -6.44 -1.23
CA VAL A 37 -1.08 -7.16 -0.48
C VAL A 37 -0.44 -8.24 -1.32
N TYR A 38 0.81 -8.55 -1.05
CA TYR A 38 1.60 -9.48 -1.85
C TYR A 38 1.80 -10.80 -1.09
N PRO A 39 1.06 -11.87 -1.42
CA PRO A 39 1.21 -13.17 -0.75
C PRO A 39 2.59 -13.80 -0.97
N SER A 40 3.29 -13.46 -2.07
CA SER A 40 4.68 -13.88 -2.26
C SER A 40 5.61 -13.37 -1.15
N ALA A 41 5.43 -12.11 -0.73
CA ALA A 41 6.16 -11.54 0.40
C ALA A 41 5.88 -12.27 1.73
N CYS A 42 4.69 -12.88 1.90
CA CYS A 42 4.42 -13.73 3.06
C CYS A 42 5.27 -14.99 3.06
N VAL A 43 5.48 -15.61 1.89
CA VAL A 43 6.34 -16.80 1.74
C VAL A 43 7.81 -16.43 1.92
N GLU A 44 8.29 -15.41 1.21
CA GLU A 44 9.69 -14.96 1.26
C GLU A 44 10.16 -14.60 2.67
N ARG A 45 9.28 -13.97 3.46
CA ARG A 45 9.60 -13.50 4.82
C ARG A 45 9.27 -14.51 5.91
N ALA A 46 8.80 -15.70 5.54
CA ALA A 46 8.27 -16.69 6.48
C ALA A 46 7.29 -16.05 7.48
N CYS A 47 6.28 -15.35 6.95
CA CYS A 47 5.30 -14.62 7.77
C CYS A 47 4.71 -15.55 8.85
N PRO A 48 4.71 -15.15 10.14
CA PRO A 48 4.24 -16.01 11.24
C PRO A 48 2.73 -16.27 11.19
N PHE A 49 1.98 -15.51 10.37
CA PHE A 49 0.55 -15.69 10.16
C PHE A 49 0.23 -16.41 8.86
N LEU A 50 1.23 -16.86 8.10
CA LEU A 50 1.03 -17.71 6.93
C LEU A 50 0.78 -19.14 7.41
N TYR A 51 -0.38 -19.70 7.09
CA TYR A 51 -0.65 -21.12 7.27
C TYR A 51 -0.57 -21.85 5.93
N ALA A 52 -0.30 -23.15 5.99
CA ALA A 52 -0.34 -24.05 4.85
C ALA A 52 -1.11 -25.32 5.21
N PHE A 53 -1.80 -25.90 4.23
CA PHE A 53 -2.47 -27.20 4.35
C PHE A 53 -2.48 -27.89 2.98
N GLU A 54 -2.66 -29.22 3.00
CA GLU A 54 -2.76 -30.01 1.78
C GLU A 54 -4.22 -30.36 1.49
N GLU A 55 -4.66 -30.13 0.25
CA GLU A 55 -5.97 -30.55 -0.24
C GLU A 55 -5.88 -30.84 -1.74
N PHE A 56 -6.65 -31.81 -2.24
CA PHE A 56 -6.67 -32.18 -3.67
C PHE A 56 -5.28 -32.46 -4.29
N GLY A 57 -4.31 -32.89 -3.50
CA GLY A 57 -2.93 -33.16 -3.95
C GLY A 57 -2.06 -31.90 -4.13
N HIS A 58 -2.48 -30.77 -3.58
CA HIS A 58 -1.77 -29.49 -3.66
C HIS A 58 -1.57 -28.86 -2.29
N THR A 59 -0.52 -28.04 -2.16
CA THR A 59 -0.33 -27.22 -0.95
C THR A 59 -1.03 -25.89 -1.15
N TYR A 60 -1.96 -25.56 -0.27
CA TYR A 60 -2.60 -24.26 -0.23
C TYR A 60 -2.05 -23.43 0.93
N ILE A 61 -1.86 -22.14 0.69
CA ILE A 61 -1.43 -21.18 1.72
C ILE A 61 -2.50 -20.11 1.95
N GLY A 62 -2.60 -19.63 3.19
CA GLY A 62 -3.54 -18.58 3.55
C GLY A 62 -3.04 -17.72 4.70
N CYS A 63 -3.71 -16.58 4.92
CA CYS A 63 -3.39 -15.66 6.01
C CYS A 63 -4.30 -15.89 7.20
N MET A 64 -3.76 -16.25 8.38
CA MET A 64 -4.55 -16.42 9.60
C MET A 64 -5.31 -15.14 9.99
N GLN A 65 -4.74 -13.97 9.66
CA GLN A 65 -5.36 -12.66 9.92
C GLN A 65 -6.44 -12.29 8.89
N ARG A 66 -6.55 -13.05 7.79
CA ARG A 66 -7.43 -12.79 6.62
C ARG A 66 -7.25 -11.39 6.03
N VAL A 67 -5.98 -10.94 5.95
CA VAL A 67 -5.62 -9.69 5.25
C VAL A 67 -5.99 -9.80 3.77
N TYR A 68 -5.86 -11.00 3.19
CA TYR A 68 -6.51 -11.40 1.95
C TYR A 68 -7.44 -12.59 2.22
N GLY A 69 -8.50 -12.70 1.43
CA GLY A 69 -9.66 -13.56 1.73
C GLY A 69 -9.65 -14.95 1.09
N VAL A 70 -8.59 -15.33 0.39
CA VAL A 70 -8.51 -16.59 -0.36
C VAL A 70 -7.26 -17.39 -0.01
N GLU A 71 -7.40 -18.71 -0.05
CA GLU A 71 -6.28 -19.64 -0.06
C GLU A 71 -5.71 -19.79 -1.47
N ILE A 72 -4.39 -19.83 -1.58
CA ILE A 72 -3.67 -19.84 -2.85
C ILE A 72 -2.90 -21.14 -2.97
N ASN A 73 -2.97 -21.78 -4.13
CA ASN A 73 -2.08 -22.90 -4.44
C ASN A 73 -0.62 -22.42 -4.49
N LEU A 74 0.23 -22.99 -3.63
CA LEU A 74 1.61 -22.58 -3.44
C LEU A 74 2.47 -22.79 -4.69
N GLU A 75 2.25 -23.90 -5.40
CA GLU A 75 2.97 -24.19 -6.63
C GLU A 75 2.63 -23.16 -7.71
N LEU A 76 1.34 -22.84 -7.90
CA LEU A 76 0.91 -21.83 -8.87
C LEU A 76 1.42 -20.42 -8.53
N LEU A 77 1.45 -20.08 -7.23
CA LEU A 77 2.06 -18.82 -6.78
C LEU A 77 3.53 -18.76 -7.19
N ARG A 78 4.32 -19.81 -6.92
CA ARG A 78 5.74 -19.87 -7.26
C ARG A 78 5.97 -19.83 -8.77
N ASP A 79 5.16 -20.55 -9.54
CA ASP A 79 5.24 -20.57 -11.00
C ASP A 79 4.92 -19.21 -11.60
N ALA A 80 4.02 -18.44 -11.00
CA ALA A 80 3.72 -17.07 -11.41
C ALA A 80 4.84 -16.09 -11.03
N GLU A 81 5.36 -16.17 -9.80
CA GLU A 81 6.49 -15.32 -9.33
C GLU A 81 7.77 -15.54 -10.15
N ALA A 82 7.96 -16.73 -10.73
CA ALA A 82 9.10 -17.01 -11.62
C ALA A 82 9.00 -16.31 -12.99
N ARG A 83 7.82 -15.82 -13.37
CA ARG A 83 7.61 -15.08 -14.63
C ARG A 83 7.94 -13.61 -14.45
N ARG A 84 8.13 -12.91 -15.56
CA ARG A 84 8.48 -11.48 -15.55
C ARG A 84 7.39 -10.62 -14.90
N GLU A 85 6.13 -11.03 -15.03
CA GLU A 85 4.98 -10.31 -14.49
C GLU A 85 4.79 -10.51 -12.98
N GLY A 86 5.31 -11.61 -12.42
CA GLY A 86 4.98 -12.06 -11.07
C GLY A 86 3.54 -12.54 -10.93
N PHE A 87 3.12 -12.85 -9.70
CA PHE A 87 1.74 -13.18 -9.34
C PHE A 87 0.87 -11.92 -9.21
N GLY A 88 1.46 -10.80 -8.75
CA GLY A 88 0.79 -9.53 -8.53
C GLY A 88 0.20 -9.36 -7.13
N GLY A 89 -0.40 -8.19 -6.90
CA GLY A 89 -1.07 -7.85 -5.65
C GLY A 89 -2.47 -8.46 -5.56
N MET A 90 -2.90 -8.81 -4.36
CA MET A 90 -4.28 -9.18 -4.09
C MET A 90 -4.96 -8.11 -3.27
N ARG A 91 -6.21 -7.79 -3.62
CA ARG A 91 -7.05 -6.87 -2.84
C ARG A 91 -7.06 -7.25 -1.36
N ALA A 92 -6.76 -6.27 -0.51
CA ALA A 92 -6.87 -6.42 0.93
C ALA A 92 -8.36 -6.51 1.33
N THR A 93 -8.69 -7.52 2.13
CA THR A 93 -10.03 -7.70 2.71
C THR A 93 -10.10 -7.26 4.18
N ARG A 94 -8.95 -6.99 4.79
CA ARG A 94 -8.79 -6.42 6.14
C ARG A 94 -7.57 -5.52 6.20
N ALA A 95 -7.51 -4.69 7.25
CA ALA A 95 -6.35 -3.86 7.52
C ALA A 95 -5.08 -4.71 7.58
N ALA A 96 -4.07 -4.29 6.82
CA ALA A 96 -2.79 -4.97 6.77
C ALA A 96 -1.99 -4.71 8.05
N LEU A 97 -1.23 -5.70 8.48
CA LEU A 97 -0.33 -5.55 9.62
C LEU A 97 0.96 -4.79 9.22
N PRO A 98 1.69 -4.19 10.17
CA PRO A 98 2.93 -3.45 9.86
C PRO A 98 4.00 -4.25 9.10
N MET A 99 3.97 -5.58 9.19
CA MET A 99 4.90 -6.49 8.50
C MET A 99 4.48 -6.85 7.08
N CYS A 100 3.22 -6.60 6.71
CA CYS A 100 2.69 -6.92 5.39
C CYS A 100 3.34 -6.01 4.34
N ARG A 101 3.65 -6.58 3.17
CA ARG A 101 3.93 -5.76 1.98
C ARG A 101 2.59 -5.30 1.41
N VAL A 102 2.39 -3.98 1.41
CA VAL A 102 1.15 -3.32 0.97
C VAL A 102 1.52 -2.28 -0.06
N GLU A 103 0.71 -2.17 -1.11
CA GLU A 103 0.77 -1.08 -2.09
C GLU A 103 -0.66 -0.57 -2.34
N VAL A 104 -0.78 0.60 -2.97
CA VAL A 104 -2.07 1.08 -3.47
C VAL A 104 -2.10 0.81 -4.98
N GLU A 105 -3.08 0.02 -5.41
CA GLU A 105 -3.39 -0.15 -6.83
C GLU A 105 -4.21 1.08 -7.27
N GLU A 106 -3.57 1.96 -8.04
CA GLU A 106 -4.19 3.16 -8.57
C GLU A 106 -5.10 2.82 -9.76
N CYS A 107 -6.36 3.29 -9.72
CA CYS A 107 -7.33 3.00 -10.78
C CYS A 107 -6.99 3.71 -12.11
N TYR A 108 -6.35 4.88 -12.05
CA TYR A 108 -5.77 5.57 -13.19
C TYR A 108 -4.36 6.03 -12.86
N GLY A 109 -3.42 5.86 -13.79
CA GLY A 109 -2.13 6.52 -13.72
C GLY A 109 -2.28 8.05 -13.80
N VAL A 110 -1.19 8.76 -13.47
CA VAL A 110 -1.08 10.23 -13.42
C VAL A 110 -1.78 10.93 -14.60
N ASP A 111 -1.75 10.32 -15.79
CA ASP A 111 -2.30 10.84 -17.04
C ASP A 111 -3.82 11.08 -17.04
N ARG A 112 -4.59 10.49 -16.11
CA ARG A 112 -6.05 10.77 -15.98
C ARG A 112 -6.44 11.44 -14.68
N SER A 113 -5.46 11.88 -13.89
CA SER A 113 -5.75 12.76 -12.78
C SER A 113 -6.15 14.14 -13.32
N GLY A 114 -7.25 14.72 -12.83
CA GLY A 114 -7.66 16.07 -13.24
C GLY A 114 -6.65 17.12 -12.78
N ASP A 115 -6.91 18.40 -13.05
CA ASP A 115 -5.97 19.51 -12.75
C ASP A 115 -5.52 19.58 -11.28
N LEU A 116 -6.34 19.08 -10.36
CA LEU A 116 -6.06 19.03 -8.92
C LEU A 116 -5.23 17.80 -8.48
N GLY A 117 -5.03 16.81 -9.37
CA GLY A 117 -4.43 15.54 -9.01
C GLY A 117 -5.35 14.66 -8.13
N CYS A 118 -4.76 13.81 -7.30
CA CYS A 118 -5.50 13.01 -6.32
C CYS A 118 -6.14 13.89 -5.24
N VAL A 119 -7.47 13.77 -5.06
CA VAL A 119 -8.22 14.51 -4.02
C VAL A 119 -8.18 13.86 -2.63
N ASN A 120 -7.50 12.70 -2.51
CA ASN A 120 -7.28 12.00 -1.25
C ASN A 120 -5.86 11.42 -1.18
N PRO A 121 -4.82 12.26 -1.16
CA PRO A 121 -3.43 11.81 -1.15
C PRO A 121 -3.08 11.00 0.11
N GLU A 122 -3.78 11.24 1.22
CA GLU A 122 -3.60 10.50 2.49
C GLU A 122 -3.97 9.01 2.35
N PHE A 123 -4.80 8.62 1.38
CA PHE A 123 -5.06 7.19 1.13
C PHE A 123 -3.81 6.42 0.70
N HIS A 124 -2.84 7.11 0.10
CA HIS A 124 -1.56 6.53 -0.28
C HIS A 124 -0.59 6.50 0.91
N GLU A 125 -0.93 7.05 2.08
CA GLU A 125 -0.15 6.86 3.30
C GLU A 125 -0.32 5.41 3.77
N LEU A 126 0.72 4.61 3.55
CA LEU A 126 0.77 3.25 4.03
C LEU A 126 1.09 3.23 5.54
N PRO A 127 0.71 2.15 6.27
CA PRO A 127 0.94 2.03 7.71
C PRO A 127 2.41 2.13 8.16
N VAL A 128 3.36 2.13 7.22
CA VAL A 128 4.81 2.14 7.46
C VAL A 128 5.39 3.55 7.68
N GLY A 129 4.57 4.59 7.71
CA GLY A 129 4.92 5.83 8.41
C GLY A 129 5.77 6.86 7.64
N GLU A 130 5.76 6.83 6.30
CA GLU A 130 6.31 7.90 5.48
C GLU A 130 5.23 8.48 4.54
N PRO A 131 5.15 9.82 4.37
CA PRO A 131 4.21 10.42 3.43
C PRO A 131 4.60 10.12 1.99
N THR A 132 3.62 9.74 1.19
CA THR A 132 3.79 9.40 -0.24
C THR A 132 3.59 10.60 -1.17
N PHE A 133 3.34 11.79 -0.62
CA PHE A 133 3.16 13.04 -1.36
C PHE A 133 4.28 14.05 -1.08
N LYS A 134 4.50 14.95 -2.05
CA LYS A 134 5.44 16.05 -1.93
C LYS A 134 4.74 17.29 -1.39
N VAL A 135 5.14 17.74 -0.19
CA VAL A 135 4.75 19.07 0.30
C VAL A 135 5.56 20.14 -0.42
N PHE A 136 4.89 21.03 -1.14
CA PHE A 136 5.54 22.12 -1.89
C PHE A 136 5.25 23.53 -1.32
N ALA A 137 4.23 23.68 -0.47
CA ALA A 137 3.89 24.93 0.21
C ALA A 137 3.09 24.67 1.49
N ARG A 138 3.12 25.60 2.45
CA ARG A 138 2.21 25.67 3.61
C ARG A 138 1.55 27.05 3.62
N LEU A 139 0.23 27.09 3.79
CA LEU A 139 -0.50 28.32 3.99
C LEU A 139 -0.63 28.55 5.50
N THR A 140 -0.20 29.70 5.99
CA THR A 140 -0.60 30.21 7.31
C THR A 140 -1.92 30.95 7.15
N ASP A 141 -2.84 30.76 8.11
CA ASP A 141 -4.08 31.53 8.21
C ASP A 141 -3.84 33.05 8.17
#